data_AF-A0AAD1TMU3-F1
#
_entry.id   AF-A0AAD1TMU3-F1
#
_cell.length_a   1.000
_cell.length_b   1.000
_cell.length_c   1.000
_cell.angle_alpha   90.00
_cell.angle_beta   90.00
_cell.angle_gamma   90.00
#
_symmetry.space_group_name_H-M   'P 1'
#
loop_
_entity.id
_entity.type
_entity.pdbx_description
1 polymer ?
#
loop_
_entity_poly.entity_id
_entity_poly.type
_entity_poly.pdbx_seq_one_letter_code
_entity_poly.pdbx_strand_id
1 'polypeptide(L)'
;MTVGHSRTRIARVGVAEETEVSVAMDKRAVEMEPECVRWSVREVGGWIRLKGFPQYEACFTENCINGRKLIHVTCSSLPQMGVIDFQDMKAISKLIRDLLAVSEPAWTRSISLPRRDNMGLFLEQKSKTGLTYDSLTYKQFIIQQGLESY
;
A
#
# COMPACT_ATOMS: atom_id res chain seq x y z
N MET A 1 29.74 14.38 -64.87
CA MET A 1 28.50 13.82 -64.30
C MET A 1 28.87 12.97 -63.09
N THR A 2 28.23 13.25 -61.94
CA THR A 2 28.09 12.38 -60.75
C THR A 2 29.38 12.13 -59.93
N VAL A 3 29.75 12.99 -58.95
CA VAL A 3 29.26 13.05 -57.54
C VAL A 3 29.33 11.70 -56.81
N GLY A 4 30.32 11.54 -55.93
CA GLY A 4 30.44 10.44 -54.98
C GLY A 4 30.87 10.98 -53.62
N HIS A 5 29.91 11.10 -52.72
CA HIS A 5 29.98 11.77 -51.42
C HIS A 5 30.91 11.07 -50.43
N SER A 6 31.64 11.89 -49.68
CA SER A 6 32.48 11.56 -48.53
C SER A 6 31.77 10.66 -47.52
N ARG A 7 32.42 9.54 -47.17
CA ARG A 7 31.99 8.64 -46.09
C ARG A 7 32.27 9.28 -44.73
N THR A 8 31.25 9.83 -44.10
CA THR A 8 31.27 10.23 -42.70
C THR A 8 31.19 8.99 -41.80
N ARG A 9 32.16 8.87 -40.89
CA ARG A 9 32.33 7.81 -39.90
C ARG A 9 31.23 7.91 -38.85
N ILE A 10 30.33 6.94 -38.79
CA ILE A 10 29.32 6.83 -37.73
C ILE A 10 30.04 6.33 -36.48
N ALA A 11 30.26 7.21 -35.50
CA ALA A 11 30.67 6.83 -34.17
C ALA A 11 29.49 6.16 -33.47
N ARG A 12 29.65 4.90 -33.05
CA ARG A 12 28.77 4.24 -32.09
C ARG A 12 28.92 4.97 -30.76
N VAL A 13 27.93 5.78 -30.40
CA VAL A 13 27.77 6.26 -29.03
C VAL A 13 27.08 5.16 -28.23
N GLY A 14 27.73 4.78 -27.13
CA GLY A 14 27.41 3.62 -26.33
C GLY A 14 26.14 3.76 -25.49
N VAL A 15 25.41 2.66 -25.48
CA VAL A 15 24.69 1.97 -24.38
C VAL A 15 25.16 2.35 -22.97
N ALA A 16 24.88 3.56 -22.51
CA ALA A 16 25.21 3.99 -21.15
C ALA A 16 24.15 4.90 -20.50
N GLU A 17 22.93 4.96 -21.04
CA GLU A 17 21.86 5.85 -20.53
C GLU A 17 20.63 5.10 -20.00
N GLU A 18 20.55 3.77 -20.19
CA GLU A 18 19.38 2.99 -19.76
C GLU A 18 19.50 2.41 -18.33
N THR A 19 20.69 2.46 -17.72
CA THR A 19 20.95 1.87 -16.40
C THR A 19 20.69 2.81 -15.21
N GLU A 20 20.46 4.10 -15.43
CA GLU A 20 20.13 5.05 -14.36
C GLU A 20 18.63 5.12 -14.04
N VAL A 21 17.77 4.60 -14.93
CA VAL A 21 16.31 4.63 -14.74
C VAL A 21 15.82 3.54 -13.77
N SER A 22 16.56 2.43 -13.62
CA SER A 22 16.22 1.35 -12.68
C SER A 22 16.64 1.62 -11.24
N VAL A 23 17.68 2.43 -11.01
CA VAL A 23 18.16 2.77 -9.64
C VAL A 23 17.32 3.89 -8.99
N ALA A 24 16.47 4.57 -9.76
CA ALA A 24 15.51 5.56 -9.27
C ALA A 24 14.19 4.95 -8.74
N MET A 25 13.91 3.67 -9.04
CA MET A 25 12.76 2.95 -8.49
C MET A 25 12.91 2.63 -7.00
N ASP A 26 14.12 2.67 -6.46
CA ASP A 26 14.44 2.26 -5.09
C ASP A 26 14.86 3.43 -4.17
N LYS A 27 14.56 4.67 -4.57
CA LYS A 27 14.74 5.89 -3.75
C LYS A 27 13.43 6.59 -3.39
N ARG A 28 12.27 6.02 -3.76
CA ARG A 28 10.90 6.55 -3.53
C ARG A 28 10.17 5.98 -2.31
N ALA A 29 10.81 5.13 -1.50
CA ALA A 29 10.35 4.75 -0.16
C ALA A 29 10.36 5.93 0.86
N VAL A 30 10.48 7.16 0.38
CA VAL A 30 10.56 8.38 1.18
C VAL A 30 9.18 8.87 1.65
N GLU A 31 8.07 8.34 1.11
CA GLU A 31 6.72 8.43 1.70
C GLU A 31 6.15 7.02 1.88
N MET A 32 6.51 6.37 2.98
CA MET A 32 6.09 5.00 3.35
C MET A 32 4.59 4.84 3.65
N GLU A 33 3.75 5.82 3.31
CA GLU A 33 2.30 5.72 3.49
C GLU A 33 1.67 5.09 2.24
N PRO A 34 0.92 3.98 2.37
CA PRO A 34 0.14 3.45 1.27
C PRO A 34 -0.84 4.50 0.74
N GLU A 35 -0.89 4.69 -0.58
CA GLU A 35 -1.79 5.64 -1.24
C GLU A 35 -3.25 5.42 -0.84
N CYS A 36 -3.61 4.16 -0.57
CA CYS A 36 -4.96 3.79 -0.16
C CYS A 36 -5.45 4.45 1.12
N VAL A 37 -4.57 4.97 1.98
CA VAL A 37 -4.97 5.67 3.21
C VAL A 37 -5.75 6.96 2.89
N ARG A 38 -5.49 7.57 1.73
CA ARG A 38 -6.16 8.80 1.28
C ARG A 38 -7.47 8.54 0.52
N TRP A 39 -7.80 7.27 0.26
CA TRP A 39 -9.01 6.92 -0.49
C TRP A 39 -10.30 7.33 0.22
N SER A 40 -11.20 7.88 -0.56
CA SER A 40 -12.60 8.07 -0.22
C SER A 40 -13.34 6.73 -0.16
N VAL A 41 -14.54 6.74 0.43
CA VAL A 41 -15.42 5.57 0.50
C VAL A 41 -15.75 5.02 -0.89
N ARG A 42 -15.91 5.90 -1.89
CA ARG A 42 -16.19 5.50 -3.28
C ARG A 42 -15.01 4.77 -3.93
N GLU A 43 -13.80 5.24 -3.68
CA GLU A 43 -12.58 4.61 -4.20
C GLU A 43 -12.37 3.23 -3.58
N VAL A 44 -12.64 3.07 -2.28
CA VAL A 44 -12.61 1.76 -1.61
C VAL A 44 -13.64 0.80 -2.22
N GLY A 45 -14.88 1.25 -2.44
CA GLY A 45 -15.91 0.43 -3.09
C GLY A 45 -15.53 0.01 -4.51
N GLY A 46 -15.02 0.97 -5.31
CA GLY A 46 -14.53 0.71 -6.66
C GLY A 46 -13.35 -0.27 -6.69
N TRP A 47 -12.45 -0.18 -5.71
CA TRP A 47 -11.35 -1.13 -5.55
C TRP A 47 -11.84 -2.54 -5.24
N ILE A 48 -12.78 -2.72 -4.31
CA ILE A 48 -13.39 -4.02 -3.99
C ILE A 48 -14.02 -4.64 -5.24
N ARG A 49 -14.79 -3.85 -5.99
CA ARG A 49 -15.36 -4.28 -7.27
C ARG A 49 -14.29 -4.71 -8.28
N LEU A 50 -13.22 -3.92 -8.43
CA LEU A 50 -12.11 -4.23 -9.35
C LEU A 50 -11.36 -5.52 -8.96
N LYS A 51 -11.30 -5.85 -7.67
CA LYS A 51 -10.68 -7.09 -7.17
C LYS A 51 -11.54 -8.35 -7.38
N GLY A 52 -12.73 -8.21 -7.97
CA GLY A 52 -13.61 -9.33 -8.29
C GLY A 52 -14.75 -9.54 -7.29
N PHE A 53 -15.02 -8.56 -6.42
CA PHE A 53 -16.04 -8.64 -5.38
C PHE A 53 -17.14 -7.55 -5.52
N PRO A 54 -17.76 -7.37 -6.71
CA PRO A 54 -18.76 -6.33 -6.94
C PRO A 54 -19.95 -6.42 -5.96
N GLN A 55 -20.31 -7.63 -5.52
CA GLN A 55 -21.40 -7.87 -4.57
C GLN A 55 -21.18 -7.21 -3.20
N TYR A 56 -19.93 -6.93 -2.83
CA TYR A 56 -19.58 -6.31 -1.55
C TYR A 56 -19.30 -4.81 -1.66
N GLU A 57 -19.40 -4.21 -2.85
CA GLU A 57 -19.22 -2.75 -3.01
C GLU A 57 -20.18 -1.95 -2.10
N ALA A 58 -21.46 -2.35 -2.05
CA ALA A 58 -22.45 -1.75 -1.17
C ALA A 58 -22.08 -1.91 0.31
N CYS A 59 -21.60 -3.10 0.71
CA CYS A 59 -21.16 -3.37 2.08
C CYS A 59 -20.08 -2.38 2.55
N PHE A 60 -19.09 -2.05 1.70
CA PHE A 60 -18.03 -1.11 2.08
C PHE A 60 -18.49 0.35 2.04
N THR A 61 -19.36 0.69 1.09
CA THR A 61 -19.83 2.06 0.90
C THR A 61 -20.86 2.49 1.95
N GLU A 62 -21.85 1.64 2.25
CA GLU A 62 -22.88 1.90 3.26
C GLU A 62 -22.29 1.94 4.68
N ASN A 63 -21.31 1.10 4.97
CA ASN A 63 -20.59 1.12 6.26
C ASN A 63 -19.53 2.25 6.34
N CYS A 64 -19.47 3.13 5.34
CA CYS A 64 -18.57 4.29 5.31
C CYS A 64 -17.11 3.93 5.56
N ILE A 65 -16.64 2.84 4.91
CA ILE A 65 -15.26 2.38 4.99
C ILE A 65 -14.42 3.21 4.01
N ASN A 66 -13.63 4.14 4.57
CA ASN A 66 -12.65 4.92 3.82
C ASN A 66 -11.25 4.27 3.93
N GLY A 67 -10.29 4.82 3.20
CA GLY A 67 -8.90 4.37 3.20
C GLY A 67 -8.28 4.21 4.59
N ARG A 68 -8.53 5.19 5.46
CA ARG A 68 -8.08 5.21 6.86
C ARG A 68 -8.68 4.10 7.72
N LYS A 69 -9.91 3.68 7.42
CA LYS A 69 -10.61 2.62 8.15
C LYS A 69 -10.22 1.21 7.70
N LEU A 70 -9.56 1.06 6.55
CA LEU A 70 -9.15 -0.26 6.03
C LEU A 70 -8.26 -1.03 7.02
N ILE A 71 -7.42 -0.35 7.82
CA ILE A 71 -6.58 -0.99 8.84
C ILE A 71 -7.38 -1.72 9.94
N HIS A 72 -8.63 -1.30 10.16
CA HIS A 72 -9.53 -1.91 11.15
C HIS A 72 -10.38 -3.03 10.55
N VAL A 73 -10.41 -3.18 9.23
CA VAL A 73 -11.13 -4.26 8.56
C VAL A 73 -10.31 -5.54 8.69
N THR A 74 -10.80 -6.46 9.52
CA THR A 74 -10.21 -7.78 9.76
C THR A 74 -11.20 -8.88 9.41
N CYS A 75 -10.72 -10.11 9.35
CA CYS A 75 -11.59 -11.27 9.12
C CYS A 75 -12.75 -11.34 10.14
N SER A 76 -12.57 -10.85 11.37
CA SER A 76 -13.62 -10.84 12.39
C SER A 76 -14.64 -9.71 12.22
N SER A 77 -14.30 -8.60 11.54
CA SER A 77 -15.21 -7.46 11.35
C SER A 77 -16.00 -7.55 10.04
N LEU A 78 -15.52 -8.32 9.06
CA LEU A 78 -16.15 -8.51 7.75
C LEU A 78 -17.62 -9.01 7.82
N PRO A 79 -17.99 -9.97 8.70
CA PRO A 79 -19.37 -10.42 8.83
C PRO A 79 -20.32 -9.33 9.30
N GLN A 80 -19.83 -8.43 10.16
CA GLN A 80 -20.63 -7.31 10.69
C GLN A 80 -20.98 -6.28 9.61
N MET A 81 -20.20 -6.24 8.53
CA MET A 81 -20.43 -5.33 7.39
C MET A 81 -21.23 -6.00 6.25
N GLY A 82 -21.54 -7.30 6.37
CA GLY A 82 -22.31 -8.06 5.36
C GLY A 82 -21.51 -9.04 4.51
N VAL A 83 -20.20 -9.21 4.76
CA VAL A 83 -19.37 -10.23 4.09
C VAL A 83 -19.39 -11.51 4.92
N ILE A 84 -20.30 -12.43 4.57
CA ILE A 84 -20.56 -13.65 5.35
C ILE A 84 -19.84 -14.90 4.82
N ASP A 85 -19.45 -14.91 3.54
CA ASP A 85 -18.79 -16.08 2.95
C ASP A 85 -17.33 -16.18 3.42
N PHE A 86 -16.96 -17.33 3.98
CA PHE A 86 -15.65 -17.52 4.58
C PHE A 86 -14.49 -17.42 3.58
N GLN A 87 -14.68 -17.88 2.33
CA GLN A 87 -13.64 -17.80 1.31
C GLN A 87 -13.43 -16.35 0.87
N ASP A 88 -14.53 -15.62 0.69
CA ASP A 88 -14.48 -14.19 0.36
C ASP A 88 -13.85 -13.39 1.50
N MET A 89 -14.19 -13.71 2.76
CA MET A 89 -13.57 -13.10 3.94
C MET A 89 -12.05 -13.29 3.96
N LYS A 90 -11.57 -14.51 3.66
CA LYS A 90 -10.13 -14.82 3.60
C LYS A 90 -9.45 -14.06 2.46
N ALA A 91 -10.06 -14.05 1.27
CA ALA A 91 -9.52 -13.39 0.09
C ALA A 91 -9.44 -11.87 0.29
N ILE A 92 -10.53 -11.23 0.74
CA ILE A 92 -10.59 -9.79 1.01
C ILE A 92 -9.59 -9.42 2.13
N SER A 93 -9.52 -10.19 3.21
CA SER A 93 -8.58 -9.93 4.29
C SER A 93 -7.13 -9.94 3.80
N LYS A 94 -6.78 -10.86 2.89
CA LYS A 94 -5.45 -10.90 2.26
C LYS A 94 -5.22 -9.67 1.37
N LEU A 95 -6.18 -9.34 0.51
CA LEU A 95 -6.09 -8.17 -0.38
C LEU A 95 -5.88 -6.86 0.39
N ILE A 96 -6.54 -6.70 1.54
CA ILE A 96 -6.38 -5.52 2.40
C ILE A 96 -4.98 -5.47 3.01
N ARG A 97 -4.44 -6.60 3.48
CA ARG A 97 -3.07 -6.68 4.01
C ARG A 97 -2.03 -6.32 2.95
N ASP A 98 -2.18 -6.88 1.75
CA ASP A 98 -1.30 -6.61 0.62
C ASP A 98 -1.37 -5.12 0.22
N LEU A 99 -2.57 -4.53 0.23
CA LEU A 99 -2.78 -3.12 -0.10
C LEU A 99 -2.13 -2.17 0.93
N LEU A 100 -2.21 -2.50 2.21
CA LEU A 100 -1.66 -1.69 3.30
C LEU A 100 -0.17 -1.97 3.57
N ALA A 101 0.44 -2.91 2.82
CA ALA A 101 1.79 -3.41 3.08
C ALA A 101 2.00 -3.87 4.53
N VAL A 102 0.97 -4.53 5.09
CA VAL A 102 0.98 -5.03 6.47
C VAL A 102 1.18 -6.55 6.48
N SER A 103 2.09 -7.03 7.30
CA SER A 103 2.34 -8.47 7.46
C SER A 103 1.23 -9.16 8.23
N GLU A 104 0.87 -10.37 7.80
CA GLU A 104 0.09 -11.29 8.63
C GLU A 104 0.96 -11.77 9.81
N PRO A 105 0.48 -11.71 11.06
CA PRO A 105 1.22 -12.24 12.19
C PRO A 105 1.28 -13.76 12.08
N ALA A 106 2.49 -14.32 12.13
CA ALA A 106 2.69 -15.77 12.20
C ALA A 106 2.10 -16.33 13.50
N TRP A 107 1.58 -17.56 13.45
CA TRP A 107 1.06 -18.25 14.64
C TRP A 107 2.13 -18.52 15.70
N THR A 108 3.40 -18.60 15.30
CA THR A 108 4.58 -18.76 16.17
C THR A 108 5.09 -17.44 16.77
N ARG A 109 4.45 -16.30 16.47
CA ARG A 109 4.89 -14.98 16.95
C ARG A 109 4.89 -14.95 18.48
N SER A 110 5.98 -14.44 19.06
CA SER A 110 6.08 -14.23 20.50
C SER A 110 5.03 -13.24 20.99
N ILE A 111 4.41 -13.54 22.12
CA ILE A 111 3.45 -12.65 22.81
C ILE A 111 4.10 -11.37 23.33
N SER A 112 5.44 -11.33 23.43
CA SER A 112 6.19 -10.13 23.85
C SER A 112 6.32 -9.10 22.73
N LEU A 113 6.11 -9.50 21.47
CA LEU A 113 6.15 -8.56 20.36
C LEU A 113 4.85 -7.73 20.31
N PRO A 114 4.88 -6.53 19.72
CA PRO A 114 3.67 -5.73 19.50
C PRO A 114 2.60 -6.51 18.74
N ARG A 115 1.33 -6.11 18.81
CA ARG A 115 0.24 -6.85 18.14
C ARG A 115 0.27 -6.74 16.60
N ARG A 116 0.89 -5.70 16.05
CA ARG A 116 1.07 -5.48 14.62
C ARG A 116 2.55 -5.25 14.29
N ASP A 117 2.87 -5.23 13.00
CA ASP A 117 4.15 -4.76 12.49
C ASP A 117 4.26 -3.22 12.58
N ASN A 118 5.45 -2.68 12.31
CA ASN A 118 5.70 -1.24 12.39
C ASN A 118 4.77 -0.44 11.48
N MET A 119 4.48 -0.97 10.28
CA MET A 119 3.52 -0.38 9.33
C MET A 119 2.10 -0.38 9.91
N GLY A 120 1.63 -1.51 10.42
CA GLY A 120 0.31 -1.62 11.01
C GLY A 120 0.12 -0.71 12.21
N LEU A 121 1.14 -0.56 13.08
CA LEU A 121 1.10 0.37 14.21
C LEU A 121 1.05 1.85 13.75
N PHE A 122 1.81 2.19 12.71
CA PHE A 122 1.75 3.53 12.10
C PHE A 122 0.36 3.82 11.53
N LEU A 123 -0.20 2.87 10.76
CA LEU A 123 -1.51 3.01 10.14
C LEU A 123 -2.65 3.04 11.17
N GLU A 124 -2.51 2.35 12.30
CA GLU A 124 -3.44 2.48 13.43
C GLU A 124 -3.49 3.92 13.95
N GLN A 125 -2.34 4.58 14.11
CA GLN A 125 -2.29 5.99 14.48
C GLN A 125 -2.90 6.87 13.40
N LYS A 126 -2.57 6.60 12.13
CA LYS A 126 -3.04 7.37 10.97
C LYS A 126 -4.53 7.19 10.65
N SER A 127 -5.15 6.15 11.20
CA SER A 127 -6.59 5.95 11.10
C SER A 127 -7.41 7.01 11.84
N LYS A 128 -6.81 7.66 12.84
CA LYS A 128 -7.45 8.71 13.64
C LYS A 128 -7.42 10.04 12.90
N THR A 129 -8.45 10.86 13.12
CA THR A 129 -8.52 12.20 12.53
C THR A 129 -7.93 13.24 13.49
N GLY A 130 -7.13 14.16 12.98
CA GLY A 130 -6.58 15.29 13.74
C GLY A 130 -5.24 15.75 13.17
N LEU A 131 -4.92 17.03 13.37
CA LEU A 131 -3.72 17.67 12.80
C LEU A 131 -2.42 16.91 13.08
N THR A 132 -2.30 16.34 14.29
CA THR A 132 -1.15 15.55 14.72
C THR A 132 -1.04 14.23 13.96
N TYR A 133 -2.15 13.54 13.71
CA TYR A 133 -2.18 12.25 13.02
C TYR A 133 -2.07 12.41 11.51
N ASP A 134 -2.68 13.46 10.96
CA ASP A 134 -2.65 13.76 9.54
C ASP A 134 -1.22 14.14 9.07
N SER A 135 -0.47 14.88 9.91
CA SER A 135 0.92 15.26 9.64
C SER A 135 1.95 14.17 10.00
N LEU A 136 1.53 13.08 10.64
CA LEU A 136 2.42 12.01 11.06
C LEU A 136 3.00 11.28 9.85
N THR A 137 4.33 11.29 9.75
CA THR A 137 5.08 10.51 8.77
C THR A 137 5.59 9.21 9.40
N TYR A 138 5.76 8.18 8.58
CA TYR A 138 6.28 6.89 9.04
C TYR A 138 7.65 7.03 9.72
N LYS A 139 8.55 7.85 9.16
CA LYS A 139 9.89 8.09 9.74
C LYS A 139 9.82 8.70 11.14
N GLN A 140 8.96 9.71 11.34
CA GLN A 140 8.74 10.30 12.66
C GLN A 140 8.18 9.28 13.63
N PHE A 141 7.23 8.45 13.19
CA PHE A 141 6.64 7.40 14.02
C PHE A 141 7.68 6.38 14.50
N ILE A 142 8.54 5.88 13.61
CA ILE A 142 9.61 4.93 13.96
C ILE A 142 10.56 5.52 15.01
N ILE A 143 11.01 6.76 14.81
CA ILE A 143 11.89 7.46 15.75
C ILE A 143 11.21 7.65 17.12
N GLN A 144 9.95 8.07 17.13
CA GLN A 144 9.21 8.31 18.38
C GLN A 144 8.94 7.04 19.18
N GLN A 145 8.73 5.90 18.51
CA GLN A 145 8.46 4.62 19.16
C GLN A 145 9.73 3.83 19.48
N GLY A 146 10.92 4.33 19.11
CA GLY A 146 12.19 3.63 19.31
C GLY A 146 12.25 2.29 18.55
N LEU A 147 11.56 2.19 17.42
CA LEU A 147 11.51 0.98 16.60
C LEU A 147 12.70 0.95 15.64
N GLU A 148 13.18 -0.24 15.30
CA GLU A 148 14.19 -0.38 14.25
C GLU A 148 13.55 -0.16 12.87
N SER A 149 14.22 0.65 12.04
CA SER A 149 13.92 0.75 10.61
C SER A 149 14.58 -0.43 9.89
N TYR A 150 13.76 -1.40 9.48
CA TYR A 150 14.19 -2.55 8.67
C TYR A 150 14.17 -2.21 7.18
#